data_AF-A0A965VKJ9-F1
#
_entry.id   AF-A0A965VKJ9-F1
#
_cell.length_a   1.000
_cell.length_b   1.000
_cell.length_c   1.000
_cell.angle_alpha   90.00
_cell.angle_beta   90.00
_cell.angle_gamma   90.00
#
_symmetry.space_group_name_H-M   'P 1'
#
loop_
_entity.id
_entity.type
_entity.pdbx_description
1 polymer ?
#
loop_
_entity_poly.entity_id
_entity_poly.type
_entity_poly.pdbx_seq_one_letter_code
_entity_poly.pdbx_strand_id
1 'polypeptide(L)'
;ISAVAINESAEACLGFSIRNVDRRRPSEARPGRELPRSVEQLTELVGRVSLKELVRETTDVIERLCIEAALELTRDNRASAAEMLGLSRQSLYVKLRRYGLGDLDGHD
;
A
#
# COMPACT_ATOMS: atom_id res chain seq x y z
N ILE A 1 -1.35 25.93 -9.50
CA ILE A 1 -1.48 27.31 -8.97
C ILE A 1 -1.54 28.24 -10.18
N SER A 2 -2.41 29.25 -10.16
CA SER A 2 -2.54 30.27 -11.21
C SER A 2 -2.50 31.66 -10.58
N ALA A 3 -2.03 32.68 -11.30
CA ALA A 3 -1.93 34.06 -10.79
C ALA A 3 -2.34 35.10 -11.85
N VAL A 4 -2.79 36.27 -11.40
CA VAL A 4 -3.14 37.42 -12.23
C VAL A 4 -2.71 38.73 -11.56
N ALA A 5 -2.25 39.70 -12.35
CA ALA A 5 -1.98 41.05 -11.87
C ALA A 5 -3.26 41.90 -11.89
N ILE A 6 -3.55 42.59 -10.79
CA ILE A 6 -4.71 43.47 -10.67
C ILE A 6 -4.20 44.90 -10.83
N ASN A 7 -4.55 45.51 -11.97
CA ASN A 7 -4.07 46.86 -12.34
C ASN A 7 -5.06 47.98 -11.96
N GLU A 8 -6.22 47.65 -11.39
CA GLU A 8 -7.30 48.60 -11.06
C GLU A 8 -7.31 49.05 -9.58
N SER A 9 -6.41 48.52 -8.74
CA SER A 9 -6.28 48.95 -7.34
C SER A 9 -5.27 50.09 -7.18
N ALA A 10 -5.48 50.95 -6.18
CA ALA A 10 -4.57 52.06 -5.85
C ALA A 10 -3.14 51.56 -5.47
N GLU A 11 -3.02 50.30 -5.09
CA GLU A 11 -1.74 49.60 -4.87
C GLU A 11 -1.64 48.41 -5.82
N ALA A 12 -0.43 48.09 -6.26
CA ALA A 12 -0.19 46.95 -7.15
C ALA A 12 -0.44 45.63 -6.42
N CYS A 13 -1.45 44.89 -6.87
CA CYS A 13 -1.90 43.66 -6.21
C CYS A 13 -1.79 42.44 -7.14
N LEU A 14 -1.44 41.29 -6.55
CA LEU A 14 -1.40 40.00 -7.23
C LEU A 14 -2.52 39.10 -6.68
N GLY A 15 -3.36 38.59 -7.57
CA GLY A 15 -4.37 37.59 -7.25
C GLY A 15 -3.82 36.18 -7.48
N PHE A 16 -3.98 35.29 -6.50
CA PHE A 16 -3.57 33.89 -6.61
C PHE A 16 -4.77 32.95 -6.47
N SER A 17 -4.83 31.93 -7.33
CA SER A 17 -5.71 30.76 -7.15
C SER A 17 -4.86 29.55 -6.80
N ILE A 18 -4.92 29.18 -5.51
CA ILE A 18 -4.26 27.99 -4.98
C ILE A 18 -5.32 26.89 -4.90
N ARG A 19 -5.15 25.84 -5.70
CA ARG A 19 -5.95 24.62 -5.61
C ARG A 19 -5.07 23.52 -5.03
N ASN A 20 -5.55 22.86 -3.98
CA ASN A 20 -4.88 21.69 -3.42
C ASN A 20 -4.90 20.57 -4.49
N VAL A 21 -3.72 20.15 -4.93
CA VAL A 21 -3.51 19.10 -5.94
C VAL A 21 -2.99 17.79 -5.35
N ASP A 22 -2.68 17.75 -4.05
CA ASP A 22 -2.34 16.50 -3.34
C ASP A 22 -3.41 15.43 -3.55
N ARG A 23 -4.66 15.87 -3.66
CA ARG A 23 -5.84 15.01 -3.85
C ARG A 23 -5.96 14.34 -5.23
N ARG A 24 -5.03 14.56 -6.16
CA ARG A 24 -5.03 13.96 -7.52
C ARG A 24 -3.76 13.19 -7.88
N ARG A 25 -2.75 13.12 -7.02
CA ARG A 25 -1.74 12.08 -7.21
C ARG A 25 -2.31 10.81 -6.59
N PRO A 26 -2.59 9.74 -7.36
CA PRO A 26 -2.48 8.42 -6.75
C PRO A 26 -1.08 8.41 -6.14
N SER A 27 -1.01 8.22 -4.84
CA SER A 27 0.25 8.06 -4.12
C SER A 27 1.15 7.21 -5.00
N GLU A 28 2.28 7.79 -5.44
CA GLU A 28 3.40 6.98 -5.93
C GLU A 28 3.71 6.07 -4.76
N ALA A 29 3.18 4.85 -4.83
CA ALA A 29 3.30 3.86 -3.78
C ALA A 29 4.79 3.69 -3.51
N ARG A 30 5.27 4.30 -2.42
CA ARG A 30 6.58 3.99 -1.89
C ARG A 30 6.50 2.52 -1.48
N PRO A 31 7.35 1.63 -2.01
CA PRO A 31 7.43 0.26 -1.53
C PRO A 31 8.22 0.31 -0.23
N GLY A 32 7.54 0.69 0.84
CA GLY A 32 8.19 1.10 2.08
C GLY A 32 7.48 0.54 3.29
N ARG A 33 7.35 -0.79 3.36
CA ARG A 33 7.22 -1.56 4.61
C ARG A 33 6.21 -0.97 5.62
N GLU A 34 5.05 -0.53 5.15
CA GLU A 34 3.98 -0.13 6.06
C GLU A 34 3.34 -1.40 6.61
N LEU A 35 3.54 -1.60 7.92
CA LEU A 35 2.75 -2.44 8.80
C LEU A 35 1.25 -2.28 8.50
N PRO A 36 0.38 -3.22 8.91
CA PRO A 36 -1.05 -3.07 8.68
C PRO A 36 -1.47 -1.69 9.17
N ARG A 37 -2.08 -0.90 8.27
CA ARG A 37 -2.64 0.40 8.62
C ARG A 37 -3.41 0.21 9.91
N SER A 38 -3.16 1.04 10.92
CA SER A 38 -3.89 0.91 12.18
C SER A 38 -5.39 1.03 11.91
N VAL A 39 -6.23 0.44 12.75
CA VAL A 39 -7.70 0.45 12.53
C VAL A 39 -8.21 1.89 12.37
N GLU A 40 -7.59 2.84 13.07
CA GLU A 40 -7.84 4.27 12.96
C GLU A 40 -7.53 4.81 11.55
N GLN A 41 -6.38 4.45 10.97
CA GLN A 41 -5.99 4.85 9.61
C GLN A 41 -6.91 4.28 8.53
N LEU A 42 -7.41 3.05 8.71
CA LEU A 42 -8.41 2.47 7.80
C LEU A 42 -9.76 3.20 7.90
N THR A 43 -10.13 3.64 9.10
CA THR A 43 -11.40 4.36 9.33
C THR A 43 -11.40 5.72 8.63
N GLU A 44 -10.27 6.42 8.56
CA GLU A 44 -10.13 7.70 7.84
C GLU A 44 -10.37 7.61 6.32
N LEU A 45 -10.34 6.40 5.76
CA LEU A 45 -10.54 6.14 4.35
C LEU A 45 -12.01 5.86 3.97
N VAL A 46 -12.87 5.68 4.97
CA VAL A 46 -14.31 5.43 4.77
C VAL A 46 -14.94 6.63 4.05
N GLY A 47 -15.63 6.34 2.93
CA GLY A 47 -16.23 7.37 2.07
C GLY A 47 -15.25 8.03 1.08
N ARG A 48 -13.95 7.69 1.12
CA ARG A 48 -12.93 8.21 0.19
C ARG A 48 -12.46 7.18 -0.83
N VAL A 49 -12.43 5.91 -0.43
CA VAL A 49 -12.13 4.74 -1.28
C VAL A 49 -13.25 3.72 -1.20
N SER A 50 -13.37 2.90 -2.23
CA SER A 50 -14.38 1.84 -2.26
C SER A 50 -14.08 0.77 -1.22
N LEU A 51 -15.13 0.18 -0.63
CA LEU A 51 -14.97 -0.93 0.32
C LEU A 51 -14.20 -2.11 -0.30
N LYS A 52 -14.43 -2.37 -1.61
CA LYS A 52 -13.72 -3.41 -2.36
C LYS A 52 -12.20 -3.20 -2.35
N GLU A 53 -11.77 -1.97 -2.55
CA GLU A 53 -10.35 -1.62 -2.58
C GLU A 53 -9.71 -1.72 -1.19
N LEU A 54 -10.40 -1.20 -0.17
CA LEU A 54 -9.97 -1.31 1.23
C LEU A 54 -9.78 -2.76 1.69
N VAL A 55 -10.78 -3.60 1.42
CA VAL A 55 -10.72 -5.03 1.75
C VAL A 55 -9.57 -5.69 1.00
N ARG A 56 -9.43 -5.46 -0.31
CA ARG A 56 -8.34 -6.03 -1.10
C ARG A 56 -6.97 -5.66 -0.52
N GLU A 57 -6.75 -4.39 -0.22
CA GLU A 57 -5.46 -3.92 0.33
C GLU A 57 -5.19 -4.56 1.70
N THR A 58 -6.19 -4.60 2.57
CA THR A 58 -6.06 -5.19 3.91
C THR A 58 -5.76 -6.70 3.82
N THR A 59 -6.45 -7.42 2.92
CA THR A 59 -6.19 -8.83 2.67
C THR A 59 -4.78 -9.06 2.13
N ASP A 60 -4.29 -8.25 1.19
CA ASP A 60 -2.92 -8.40 0.66
C ASP A 60 -1.86 -8.23 1.76
N VAL A 61 -2.06 -7.28 2.69
CA VAL A 61 -1.16 -7.10 3.84
C VAL A 61 -1.21 -8.30 4.78
N ILE A 62 -2.40 -8.76 5.16
CA ILE A 62 -2.57 -9.91 6.07
C ILE A 62 -1.98 -11.17 5.43
N GLU A 63 -2.26 -11.43 4.16
CA GLU A 63 -1.74 -12.60 3.45
C GLU A 63 -0.20 -12.59 3.39
N ARG A 64 0.41 -11.43 3.11
CA ARG A 64 1.87 -11.29 3.13
C ARG A 64 2.46 -11.64 4.50
N LEU A 65 1.91 -11.08 5.58
CA LEU A 65 2.38 -11.33 6.95
C LEU A 65 2.21 -12.79 7.36
N CYS A 66 1.07 -13.41 7.04
CA CYS A 66 0.83 -14.82 7.34
C CYS A 66 1.83 -15.73 6.60
N ILE A 67 2.15 -15.41 5.33
CA ILE A 67 3.13 -16.17 4.56
C ILE A 67 4.54 -15.99 5.11
N GLU A 68 4.96 -14.76 5.43
CA GLU A 68 6.25 -14.48 6.07
C GLU A 68 6.42 -15.27 7.37
N ALA A 69 5.42 -15.20 8.26
CA ALA A 69 5.43 -15.92 9.53
C ALA A 69 5.47 -17.45 9.34
N ALA A 70 4.70 -17.99 8.39
CA ALA A 70 4.72 -19.42 8.11
C ALA A 70 6.07 -19.89 7.56
N LEU A 71 6.71 -19.10 6.68
CA LEU A 71 8.06 -19.40 6.18
C LEU A 71 9.09 -19.36 7.30
N GLU A 72 9.03 -18.37 8.19
CA GLU A 72 9.93 -18.27 9.35
C GLU A 72 9.79 -19.49 10.28
N LEU A 73 8.56 -19.83 10.69
CA LEU A 73 8.28 -20.97 11.56
C LEU A 73 8.68 -22.31 10.96
N THR A 74 8.64 -22.42 9.62
CA THR A 74 8.99 -23.64 8.89
C THR A 74 10.41 -23.63 8.35
N ARG A 75 11.22 -22.60 8.68
CA ARG A 75 12.60 -22.42 8.20
C ARG A 75 12.71 -22.51 6.67
N ASP A 76 11.88 -21.75 5.99
CA ASP A 76 11.75 -21.67 4.53
C ASP A 76 11.29 -22.99 3.84
N ASN A 77 10.80 -23.97 4.60
CA ASN A 77 10.16 -25.16 4.03
C ASN A 77 8.79 -24.81 3.44
N ARG A 78 8.79 -24.43 2.16
CA ARG A 78 7.59 -24.03 1.41
C ARG A 78 6.47 -25.08 1.42
N ALA A 79 6.80 -26.37 1.48
CA ALA A 79 5.77 -27.42 1.55
C ALA A 79 5.06 -27.41 2.90
N SER A 80 5.80 -27.33 4.01
CA SER A 80 5.26 -27.22 5.36
C SER A 80 4.55 -25.88 5.58
N ALA A 81 5.04 -24.78 5.01
CA ALA A 81 4.37 -23.49 5.08
C ALA A 81 3.01 -23.52 4.37
N ALA A 82 2.93 -24.15 3.19
CA ALA A 82 1.66 -24.32 2.47
C ALA A 82 0.66 -25.13 3.29
N GLU A 83 1.12 -26.23 3.89
CA GLU A 83 0.30 -27.08 4.77
C GLU A 83 -0.18 -26.33 6.01
N MET A 84 0.71 -25.60 6.69
CA MET A 84 0.39 -24.78 7.86
C MET A 84 -0.65 -23.69 7.55
N LEU A 85 -0.58 -23.09 6.36
CA LEU A 85 -1.54 -22.06 5.91
C LEU A 85 -2.82 -22.65 5.32
N GLY A 86 -2.94 -23.98 5.20
CA GLY A 86 -4.10 -24.63 4.56
C GLY A 86 -4.21 -24.34 3.06
N LEU A 87 -3.09 -24.03 2.39
CA LEU A 87 -3.03 -23.72 0.97
C LEU A 87 -2.50 -24.91 0.16
N SER A 88 -2.93 -25.00 -1.10
CA SER A 88 -2.20 -25.85 -2.04
C SER A 88 -0.81 -25.27 -2.29
N ARG A 89 0.17 -26.13 -2.58
CA ARG A 89 1.53 -25.70 -2.92
C ARG A 89 1.54 -24.72 -4.11
N GLN A 90 0.72 -24.99 -5.12
CA GLN A 90 0.59 -24.10 -6.29
C GLN A 90 0.08 -22.72 -5.90
N SER A 91 -0.94 -22.64 -5.04
CA SER A 91 -1.47 -21.36 -4.54
C SER A 91 -0.40 -20.59 -3.76
N LEU A 92 0.36 -21.28 -2.89
CA LEU A 92 1.48 -20.67 -2.18
C LEU A 92 2.49 -20.06 -3.16
N TYR A 93 2.96 -20.81 -4.17
CA TYR A 93 3.93 -20.29 -5.14
C TYR A 93 3.44 -19.05 -5.91
N VAL A 94 2.15 -19.00 -6.24
CA VAL A 94 1.56 -17.81 -6.88
C VAL A 94 1.60 -16.61 -5.95
N LYS A 95 1.25 -16.79 -4.66
CA LYS A 95 1.28 -15.72 -3.65
C LYS A 95 2.70 -15.27 -3.35
N LEU A 96 3.65 -16.20 -3.23
CA LEU A 96 5.08 -15.91 -3.09
C LEU A 96 5.58 -14.97 -4.19
N ARG A 97 5.34 -15.32 -5.46
CA ARG A 97 5.69 -14.46 -6.59
C ARG A 97 4.96 -13.10 -6.57
N ARG A 98 3.66 -13.10 -6.23
CA ARG A 98 2.86 -11.87 -6.17
C ARG A 98 3.42 -10.89 -5.13
N TYR A 99 3.84 -11.39 -3.98
CA TYR A 99 4.29 -10.58 -2.85
C TYR A 99 5.81 -10.36 -2.83
N GLY A 100 6.55 -10.88 -3.82
CA GLY A 100 8.01 -10.80 -3.85
C GLY A 100 8.70 -11.58 -2.73
N LEU A 101 8.00 -12.56 -2.16
CA LEU A 101 8.51 -13.45 -1.12
C LEU A 101 9.02 -14.71 -1.83
N GLY A 102 10.33 -14.86 -2.02
CA GLY A 102 10.83 -16.02 -2.76
C GLY A 102 12.28 -15.96 -3.21
N ASP A 103 12.83 -14.74 -3.35
CA ASP A 103 14.27 -14.51 -3.45
C ASP A 103 14.81 -14.16 -2.06
N LEU A 104 15.17 -15.19 -1.30
CA LEU A 104 16.15 -15.08 -0.22
C LEU A 104 17.46 -15.77 -0.65
N ASP A 105 17.79 -15.70 -1.93
CA ASP A 105 19.14 -15.98 -2.40
C ASP A 105 20.01 -14.74 -2.13
N GLY A 106 20.73 -14.77 -1.00
CA GLY A 106 21.93 -13.96 -0.79
C GLY A 106 21.83 -12.83 0.23
N HIS A 107 21.97 -13.17 1.51
CA HIS A 107 22.81 -12.36 2.39
C HIS A 107 23.80 -13.31 3.09
N ASP A 108 25.09 -13.04 2.92
CA ASP A 108 26.20 -13.62 3.68
C ASP A 108 25.96 -13.56 5.20
#